data_AF-A0A0F9U6M9-F1
#
_entry.id   AF-A0A0F9U6M9-F1
#
_cell.length_a   1.000
_cell.length_b   1.000
_cell.length_c   1.000
_cell.angle_alpha   90.00
_cell.angle_beta   90.00
_cell.angle_gamma   90.00
#
_symmetry.space_group_name_H-M   'P 1'
#
loop_
_entity.id
_entity.type
_entity.pdbx_description
1 polymer ?
#
loop_
_entity_poly.entity_id
_entity_poly.type
_entity_poly.pdbx_seq_one_letter_code
_entity_poly.pdbx_strand_id
1 'polypeptide(L)' 'MTQDIPIAAAKEIAEKYDYDQVIIIARKVGDSGREHCTTYGVNKSHCDIARRAGEFLKYKVMGWARE' A
#
# COMPACT_ATOMS: atom_id res chain seq x y z
N MET A 1 -3.98 -10.57 16.14
CA MET A 1 -4.25 -10.82 14.71
C MET A 1 -3.68 -9.65 13.90
N THR A 2 -3.14 -9.89 12.70
CA THR A 2 -2.58 -8.83 11.85
C THR A 2 -3.71 -8.03 11.22
N GLN A 3 -3.75 -6.72 11.46
CA GLN A 3 -4.79 -5.82 10.93
C GLN A 3 -4.33 -5.11 9.66
N ASP A 4 -5.30 -4.67 8.86
CA ASP A 4 -5.05 -3.88 7.66
C ASP A 4 -4.56 -2.50 8.08
N ILE A 5 -3.53 -2.00 7.39
CA ILE A 5 -3.07 -0.63 7.58
C ILE A 5 -4.06 0.29 6.87
N PRO A 6 -4.81 1.16 7.58
CA PRO A 6 -5.81 2.00 6.95
C PRO A 6 -5.15 3.05 6.05
N ILE A 7 -5.90 3.55 5.07
CA ILE A 7 -5.44 4.65 4.20
C ILE A 7 -5.11 5.93 5.01
N ALA A 8 -5.75 6.12 6.16
CA ALA A 8 -5.44 7.24 7.07
C ALA A 8 -3.98 7.23 7.53
N ALA A 9 -3.38 6.07 7.79
CA ALA A 9 -1.97 5.99 8.17
C ALA A 9 -1.02 6.39 7.01
N ALA A 10 -1.38 6.03 5.77
CA ALA A 10 -0.63 6.47 4.58
C ALA A 10 -0.78 7.98 4.34
N LYS A 11 -1.97 8.53 4.59
CA LYS A 11 -2.23 9.97 4.54
C LYS A 11 -1.43 10.73 5.59
N GLU A 12 -1.38 10.26 6.83
CA GLU A 12 -0.59 10.88 7.90
C GLU A 12 0.91 10.94 7.55
N ILE A 13 1.46 9.87 6.96
CA ILE A 13 2.84 9.86 6.46
C ILE A 13 3.02 10.89 5.34
N ALA A 14 2.07 10.95 4.39
CA ALA A 14 2.12 11.89 3.28
C ALA A 14 2.15 13.36 3.78
N GLU A 15 1.24 13.70 4.69
CA GLU A 15 1.15 15.06 5.27
C GLU A 15 2.35 15.39 6.15
N LYS A 16 2.86 14.43 6.93
CA LYS A 16 3.99 14.64 7.84
C LYS A 16 5.31 14.90 7.11
N TYR A 17 5.50 14.29 5.95
CA TYR A 17 6.76 14.32 5.21
C TYR A 17 6.68 15.01 3.84
N ASP A 18 5.55 15.67 3.55
CA ASP A 18 5.31 16.43 2.32
C ASP A 18 5.44 15.60 1.04
N TYR A 19 4.76 14.45 1.00
CA TYR A 19 4.69 13.58 -0.19
C TYR A 19 3.32 13.60 -0.85
N ASP A 20 3.29 13.63 -2.18
CA ASP A 20 2.05 13.53 -2.96
C ASP A 20 1.46 12.10 -3.01
N GLN A 21 2.32 11.09 -2.79
CA GLN A 21 1.98 9.67 -2.93
C GLN A 21 2.70 8.85 -1.86
N VAL A 22 1.97 7.91 -1.24
CA VAL A 22 2.53 6.97 -0.28
C VAL A 22 2.01 5.57 -0.59
N ILE A 23 2.92 4.60 -0.64
CA ILE A 23 2.61 3.18 -0.78
C ILE A 23 3.24 2.46 0.41
N ILE A 24 2.40 1.81 1.22
CA ILE A 24 2.84 1.03 2.36
C ILE A 24 2.76 -0.45 1.99
N ILE A 25 3.89 -1.13 2.03
CA ILE A 25 3.97 -2.60 1.95
C ILE A 25 4.36 -3.12 3.33
N ALA A 26 3.59 -4.07 3.85
CA ALA A 26 3.88 -4.75 5.10
C ALA A 26 3.82 -6.26 4.91
N ARG A 27 4.72 -6.98 5.59
CA ARG A 27 4.81 -8.43 5.55
C ARG A 27 5.04 -8.97 6.96
N LYS A 28 4.16 -9.88 7.39
CA LYS A 28 4.37 -10.73 8.56
C LYS A 28 4.80 -12.12 8.08
N VAL A 29 5.83 -12.67 8.70
CA VAL A 29 6.40 -14.00 8.38
C VAL A 29 5.96 -15.07 9.38
N GLY A 30 6.13 -16.35 9.01
CA GLY A 30 5.75 -17.53 9.80
C GLY A 30 4.37 -18.08 9.47
N ASP A 31 3.88 -19.04 10.28
CA ASP A 31 2.67 -19.82 10.00
C ASP A 31 1.37 -18.99 9.96
N SER A 32 1.37 -17.81 10.58
CA SER A 32 0.29 -16.82 10.50
C SER A 32 0.69 -15.59 9.67
N GLY A 33 1.59 -15.81 8.71
CA GLY A 33 2.12 -14.81 7.81
C GLY A 33 1.04 -14.20 6.94
N ARG A 34 1.22 -12.91 6.64
CA ARG A 34 0.28 -12.13 5.83
C ARG A 34 1.01 -10.96 5.19
N GLU A 35 0.61 -10.62 3.98
CA GLU A 35 1.10 -9.44 3.27
C GLU A 35 -0.03 -8.42 3.14
N HIS A 36 0.33 -7.14 3.14
CA HIS A 36 -0.61 -6.02 3.08
C HIS A 36 -0.04 -4.91 2.20
N CYS A 37 -0.93 -4.24 1.45
CA CYS A 37 -0.58 -3.12 0.59
C CYS A 37 -1.65 -2.02 0.73
N THR A 38 -1.23 -0.83 1.15
CA THR A 38 -2.06 0.38 1.18
C THR A 38 -1.46 1.40 0.22
N THR A 39 -2.32 2.03 -0.58
CA THR A 39 -1.92 3.10 -1.51
C THR A 39 -2.68 4.37 -1.19
N TYR A 40 -2.00 5.50 -1.28
CA TYR A 40 -2.55 6.84 -1.05
C TYR A 40 -1.99 7.82 -2.08
N GLY A 41 -2.84 8.74 -2.53
CA GLY A 41 -2.45 9.92 -3.29
C GLY A 41 -3.24 11.14 -2.81
N VAL A 42 -2.63 12.32 -2.87
CA VAL A 42 -3.24 13.57 -2.38
C VAL A 42 -4.43 14.04 -3.21
N ASN A 43 -4.54 13.59 -4.47
CA ASN A 43 -5.66 13.88 -5.37
C ASN A 43 -5.94 12.68 -6.29
N LYS A 44 -6.98 12.78 -7.13
CA LYS A 44 -7.41 11.68 -8.01
C LYS A 44 -6.32 11.17 -8.95
N SER A 45 -5.49 12.06 -9.49
CA SER A 45 -4.40 11.69 -10.40
C SER A 45 -3.32 10.88 -9.65
N HIS A 46 -2.90 11.37 -8.49
CA HIS A 46 -1.94 10.66 -7.64
C HIS A 46 -2.50 9.35 -7.11
N CYS A 47 -3.79 9.27 -6.79
CA CYS A 47 -4.44 8.01 -6.40
C CYS A 47 -4.39 6.97 -7.53
N ASP A 48 -4.62 7.35 -8.79
CA ASP A 48 -4.53 6.38 -9.90
C ASP A 48 -3.11 5.86 -10.09
N ILE A 49 -2.11 6.73 -10.02
CA ILE A 49 -0.69 6.31 -10.10
C ILE A 49 -0.32 5.41 -8.93
N ALA A 50 -0.67 5.79 -7.69
CA ALA A 50 -0.40 5.00 -6.49
C ALA A 50 -1.08 3.62 -6.57
N ARG A 51 -2.33 3.55 -7.07
CA ARG A 51 -3.04 2.28 -7.32
C ARG A 51 -2.28 1.41 -8.31
N ARG A 52 -1.89 1.95 -9.47
CA ARG A 52 -1.16 1.22 -10.52
C ARG A 52 0.19 0.71 -10.03
N ALA A 53 0.93 1.53 -9.28
CA ALA A 53 2.18 1.13 -8.65
C ALA A 53 1.97 0.03 -7.60
N GLY A 54 0.94 0.17 -6.75
CA GLY A 54 0.56 -0.85 -5.78
C GLY A 54 0.15 -2.18 -6.44
N GLU A 55 -0.60 -2.15 -7.54
CA GLU A 55 -0.92 -3.35 -8.33
C GLU A 55 0.33 -4.00 -8.92
N PHE A 56 1.26 -3.21 -9.44
CA PHE A 56 2.52 -3.73 -9.95
C PHE A 56 3.32 -4.42 -8.84
N LEU A 57 3.45 -3.79 -7.67
CA LEU A 57 4.12 -4.38 -6.51
C LEU A 57 3.43 -5.68 -6.08
N LYS A 58 2.11 -5.67 -5.86
CA LYS A 58 1.34 -6.86 -5.45
C LYS A 58 1.51 -8.04 -6.41
N TYR A 59 1.31 -7.80 -7.71
CA TYR A 59 1.18 -8.91 -8.66
C TYR A 59 2.47 -9.28 -9.39
N LYS A 60 3.40 -8.32 -9.59
CA LYS A 60 4.66 -8.58 -10.31
C LYS A 60 5.83 -8.81 -9.37
N VAL A 61 5.90 -8.09 -8.25
CA VAL A 61 7.02 -8.21 -7.30
C VAL A 61 6.70 -9.24 -6.22
N MET A 62 5.51 -9.15 -5.61
CA MET A 62 5.11 -10.00 -4.49
C MET A 62 4.40 -11.29 -4.93
N GLY A 63 4.02 -11.40 -6.21
CA GLY A 63 3.45 -12.62 -6.78
C GLY A 63 2.07 -12.99 -6.25
N TRP A 64 1.27 -12.02 -5.79
CA TRP A 64 -0.11 -12.27 -5.36
C TRP A 64 -0.92 -12.86 -6.52
N ALA A 65 -1.81 -13.80 -6.24
CA ALA A 65 -2.77 -14.28 -7.22
C ALA A 65 -3.70 -13.12 -7.64
N ARG A 66 -4.01 -13.03 -8.92
CA ARG A 66 -5.12 -12.20 -9.40
C ARG A 66 -6.39 -13.05 -9.32
N GLU A 67 -7.43 -12.48 -8.73
CA GLU A 67 -8.80 -13.01 -8.81
C GLU A 67 -9.35 -12.92 -10.23
#